data_AF-A0A2M7EDP2-F1
#
_entry.id   AF-A0A2M7EDP2-F1
#
_cell.length_a   1.000
_cell.length_b   1.000
_cell.length_c   1.000
_cell.angle_alpha   90.00
_cell.angle_beta   90.00
_cell.angle_gamma   90.00
#
_symmetry.space_group_name_H-M   'P 1'
#
loop_
_entity.id
_entity.type
_entity.pdbx_description
1 polymer ?
#
loop_
_entity_poly.entity_id
_entity_poly.type
_entity_poly.pdbx_seq_one_letter_code
_entity_poly.pdbx_strand_id
1 'polypeptide(L)'
;MLRNEKGFTLIELIMIIIILGILAAIAVPKYADLQDQARDSVLDASVGALKSAAIIQYAARIPDPASNTFASIRANTDLDSSVGFSTAQCSDGILTYGSRSKTFSIDSTYCSG
;
A
#
# COMPACT_ATOMS: atom_id res chain seq x y z
N MET A 1 18.41 -14.62 -57.62
CA MET A 1 17.77 -13.71 -56.65
C MET A 1 18.79 -13.40 -55.57
N LEU A 2 19.46 -12.23 -55.63
CA LEU A 2 20.41 -11.83 -54.59
C LEU A 2 19.63 -11.27 -53.40
N ARG A 3 19.66 -11.99 -52.28
CA ARG A 3 19.11 -11.55 -51.00
C ARG A 3 20.01 -10.45 -50.45
N ASN A 4 19.46 -9.24 -50.31
CA ASN A 4 20.14 -8.11 -49.69
C ASN A 4 20.02 -8.24 -48.16
N GLU A 5 20.81 -9.14 -47.58
CA GLU A 5 20.87 -9.34 -46.13
C GLU A 5 21.59 -8.12 -45.52
N LYS A 6 20.84 -7.05 -45.20
CA LYS A 6 21.36 -5.91 -44.45
C LYS A 6 21.60 -6.35 -43.00
N GLY A 7 22.86 -6.63 -42.66
CA GLY A 7 23.27 -6.86 -41.28
C GLY A 7 23.14 -5.59 -40.44
N PHE A 8 22.86 -5.75 -39.14
CA PHE A 8 22.87 -4.67 -38.15
C PHE A 8 24.27 -4.03 -38.09
N THR A 9 24.35 -2.70 -38.03
CA THR A 9 25.65 -2.03 -37.93
C THR A 9 26.15 -2.03 -36.48
N LEU A 10 27.46 -2.12 -36.26
CA LEU A 10 28.04 -2.05 -34.91
C LEU A 10 27.69 -0.74 -34.21
N ILE A 11 27.63 0.38 -34.96
CA ILE A 11 27.26 1.68 -34.42
C ILE A 11 25.81 1.72 -33.94
N GLU A 12 24.91 1.02 -34.63
CA GLU A 12 23.49 0.94 -34.26
C GLU A 12 23.32 0.20 -32.93
N LEU A 13 24.03 -0.91 -32.74
CA LEU A 13 24.02 -1.62 -31.45
C LEU A 13 24.59 -0.76 -30.31
N ILE A 14 25.68 -0.05 -30.55
CA ILE A 14 26.31 0.83 -29.55
C ILE A 14 25.39 2.00 -29.18
N MET A 15 24.75 2.64 -30.17
CA MET A 15 23.83 3.74 -29.92
C MET A 15 22.62 3.28 -29.10
N ILE A 16 22.10 2.08 -29.35
CA ILE A 16 20.96 1.51 -28.62
C ILE A 16 21.29 1.30 -27.14
N ILE A 17 22.43 0.69 -26.82
CA ILE A 17 22.81 0.47 -25.41
C ILE A 17 23.06 1.78 -24.67
N ILE A 18 23.54 2.82 -25.37
CA ILE A 18 23.71 4.16 -24.79
C ILE A 18 22.35 4.77 -24.43
N ILE A 19 21.39 4.73 -25.37
CA ILE A 19 20.05 5.27 -25.14
C ILE A 19 19.35 4.49 -24.01
N LEU A 20 19.40 3.15 -24.05
CA LEU A 20 18.85 2.30 -22.98
C LEU A 20 19.54 2.56 -21.64
N GLY A 21 20.84 2.84 -21.63
CA GLY A 21 21.58 3.21 -20.42
C GLY A 21 21.06 4.51 -19.79
N ILE A 22 20.83 5.55 -20.59
CA ILE A 22 20.29 6.83 -20.11
C ILE A 22 18.86 6.66 -19.59
N LEU A 23 18.01 5.94 -20.34
CA LEU A 23 16.64 5.67 -19.93
C LEU A 23 16.58 4.84 -18.63
N ALA A 24 17.43 3.84 -18.48
CA ALA A 24 17.49 3.02 -17.28
C ALA A 24 17.93 3.84 -16.05
N ALA A 25 18.92 4.74 -16.22
CA ALA A 25 19.43 5.57 -15.13
C ALA A 25 18.35 6.46 -14.51
N ILE A 26 17.41 6.98 -15.30
CA ILE A 26 16.27 7.79 -14.80
C ILE A 26 15.08 6.94 -14.38
N ALA A 27 14.84 5.79 -15.03
CA ALA A 27 13.66 4.97 -14.80
C ALA A 27 13.74 4.21 -13.48
N VAL A 28 14.91 3.68 -13.11
CA VAL A 28 15.10 2.90 -11.88
C VAL A 28 14.74 3.68 -10.60
N PRO A 29 15.30 4.88 -10.33
CA PRO A 29 14.97 5.62 -9.12
C PRO A 29 13.50 6.06 -9.10
N LYS A 30 12.95 6.46 -10.25
CA LYS A 30 11.54 6.84 -10.37
C LYS A 30 10.61 5.65 -10.08
N TYR A 31 10.95 4.47 -10.56
CA TYR A 31 10.17 3.26 -10.30
C TYR A 31 10.20 2.84 -8.83
N ALA A 32 11.34 3.02 -8.15
CA ALA A 32 11.44 2.78 -6.71
C ALA A 32 10.56 3.76 -5.90
N ASP A 33 10.62 5.04 -6.23
CA ASP A 33 9.78 6.07 -5.60
C ASP A 33 8.27 5.80 -5.81
N LEU A 34 7.87 5.42 -7.03
CA LEU A 34 6.48 5.04 -7.31
C LEU A 34 6.02 3.82 -6.50
N GLN A 35 6.88 2.83 -6.27
CA GLN A 35 6.56 1.70 -5.42
C GLN A 35 6.37 2.12 -3.95
N ASP A 36 7.22 3.00 -3.45
CA ASP A 36 7.10 3.48 -2.07
C ASP A 36 5.84 4.33 -1.87
N GLN A 37 5.50 5.19 -2.83
CA GLN A 37 4.24 5.93 -2.82
C GLN A 37 3.02 5.00 -2.90
N ALA A 38 3.09 3.94 -3.72
CA ALA A 38 2.02 2.95 -3.78
C ALA A 38 1.83 2.22 -2.44
N ARG A 39 2.92 1.84 -1.77
CA ARG A 39 2.89 1.22 -0.43
C ARG A 39 2.27 2.15 0.60
N ASP A 40 2.66 3.41 0.60
CA ASP A 40 2.09 4.42 1.49
C ASP A 40 0.60 4.63 1.21
N SER A 41 0.18 4.65 -0.06
CA SER A 41 -1.24 4.75 -0.44
C SER A 41 -2.07 3.58 0.07
N VAL A 42 -1.53 2.35 0.10
CA VAL A 42 -2.22 1.18 0.66
C VAL A 42 -2.42 1.33 2.16
N LEU A 43 -1.39 1.81 2.88
CA LEU A 43 -1.50 2.10 4.31
C LEU A 43 -2.56 3.17 4.57
N ASP A 44 -2.58 4.23 3.78
CA ASP A 44 -3.53 5.34 3.91
C ASP A 44 -4.98 4.88 3.67
N ALA A 45 -5.19 4.09 2.62
CA ALA A 45 -6.48 3.48 2.32
C ALA A 45 -6.94 2.56 3.45
N SER A 46 -6.02 1.76 4.01
CA SER A 46 -6.30 0.84 5.11
C SER A 46 -6.68 1.58 6.39
N VAL A 47 -6.01 2.69 6.73
CA VAL A 47 -6.41 3.56 7.85
C VAL A 47 -7.81 4.14 7.62
N GLY A 48 -8.11 4.58 6.39
CA GLY A 48 -9.43 5.09 6.01
C GLY A 48 -10.53 4.03 6.18
N ALA A 49 -10.27 2.81 5.73
CA ALA A 49 -11.18 1.68 5.88
C ALA A 49 -11.46 1.36 7.36
N LEU A 50 -10.42 1.31 8.21
CA LEU A 50 -10.57 1.06 9.65
C LEU A 50 -11.38 2.15 10.36
N LYS A 51 -11.12 3.43 10.05
CA LYS A 51 -11.90 4.55 10.61
C LYS A 51 -13.36 4.48 10.18
N SER A 52 -13.62 4.11 8.93
CA SER A 52 -14.99 3.98 8.41
C SER A 52 -15.72 2.80 9.05
N ALA A 53 -15.04 1.66 9.18
CA ALA A 53 -15.56 0.49 9.89
C ALA A 53 -15.86 0.81 11.36
N ALA A 54 -15.00 1.59 12.03
CA ALA A 54 -15.22 2.02 13.40
C ALA A 54 -16.53 2.82 13.56
N ILE A 55 -16.80 3.74 12.64
CA ILE A 55 -18.05 4.53 12.64
C ILE A 55 -19.27 3.64 12.37
N ILE A 56 -19.18 2.74 11.38
CA ILE A 56 -20.28 1.82 11.03
C ILE A 56 -20.60 0.89 12.20
N GLN A 57 -19.58 0.31 12.83
CA GLN A 57 -19.76 -0.58 13.99
C GLN A 57 -20.34 0.17 15.19
N TYR A 58 -19.86 1.38 15.45
CA TYR A 58 -20.42 2.22 16.50
C TYR A 58 -21.90 2.57 16.26
N ALA A 59 -22.29 2.81 15.00
CA ALA A 59 -23.69 3.04 14.64
C ALA A 59 -24.55 1.76 14.76
N ALA A 60 -23.97 0.58 14.54
CA ALA A 60 -24.66 -0.71 14.56
C ALA A 60 -24.79 -1.35 15.95
N ARG A 61 -24.19 -0.79 17.01
CA ARG A 61 -24.06 -1.40 18.36
C ARG A 61 -25.36 -1.65 19.14
N ILE A 62 -26.54 -1.41 18.56
CA ILE A 62 -27.84 -1.64 19.20
C ILE A 62 -28.23 -3.11 18.93
N PRO A 63 -27.76 -4.08 19.74
CA PRO A 63 -28.25 -4.30 21.11
C PRO A 63 -27.18 -4.61 22.18
N ASP A 64 -25.88 -4.60 21.84
CA ASP A 64 -24.77 -4.94 22.75
C ASP A 64 -23.68 -3.87 22.70
N PRO A 65 -23.66 -2.93 23.67
CA PRO A 65 -22.65 -1.88 23.71
C PRO A 65 -21.24 -2.42 23.96
N ALA A 66 -21.04 -3.63 24.51
CA ALA A 66 -19.70 -4.17 24.76
C ALA A 66 -18.99 -4.68 23.47
N SER A 67 -19.69 -4.67 22.33
CA SER A 67 -19.22 -5.27 21.09
C SER A 67 -18.39 -4.35 20.19
N ASN A 68 -18.31 -3.03 20.46
CA ASN A 68 -17.46 -2.10 19.70
C ASN A 68 -16.03 -2.00 20.27
N THR A 69 -15.32 -3.12 20.28
CA THR A 69 -13.89 -3.14 20.57
C THR A 69 -13.06 -2.94 19.31
N PHE A 70 -11.78 -2.60 19.46
CA PHE A 70 -10.88 -2.57 18.31
C PHE A 70 -10.80 -3.91 17.56
N ALA A 71 -10.91 -5.03 18.30
CA ALA A 71 -10.84 -6.36 17.73
C ALA A 71 -12.00 -6.64 16.76
N SER A 72 -13.22 -6.19 17.08
CA SER A 72 -14.40 -6.36 16.21
C SER A 72 -14.40 -5.40 15.02
N ILE A 73 -13.84 -4.19 15.17
CA ILE A 73 -13.59 -3.29 14.04
C ILE A 73 -12.64 -3.94 13.04
N ARG A 74 -11.50 -4.45 13.52
CA ARG A 74 -10.50 -5.12 12.67
C ARG A 74 -11.07 -6.38 12.02
N ALA A 75 -11.79 -7.21 12.78
CA ALA A 75 -12.35 -8.46 12.27
C ALA A 75 -13.40 -8.23 11.16
N ASN A 76 -14.05 -7.06 11.14
CA ASN A 76 -15.05 -6.71 10.14
C ASN A 76 -14.53 -5.70 9.09
N THR A 77 -13.20 -5.54 9.00
CA THR A 77 -12.56 -4.72 7.97
C THR A 77 -11.76 -5.65 7.07
N ASP A 78 -12.20 -5.81 5.83
CA ASP A 78 -11.43 -6.51 4.81
C ASP A 78 -10.25 -5.64 4.37
N LEU A 79 -9.08 -5.92 4.95
CA LEU A 79 -7.80 -5.38 4.50
C LEU A 79 -7.07 -6.43 3.67
N ASP A 80 -6.18 -5.99 2.78
CA ASP A 80 -5.26 -6.92 2.10
C ASP A 80 -4.49 -7.73 3.16
N SER A 81 -4.43 -9.05 2.96
CA SER A 81 -3.68 -10.02 3.76
C SER A 81 -2.21 -9.65 4.01
N SER A 82 -1.63 -8.82 3.15
CA SER A 82 -0.25 -8.33 3.29
C SER A 82 -0.11 -7.09 4.20
N VAL A 83 -1.23 -6.49 4.62
CA VAL A 83 -1.28 -5.42 5.62
C VAL A 83 -1.24 -6.04 7.01
N GLY A 84 -0.09 -5.91 7.67
CA GLY A 84 0.13 -6.37 9.04
C GLY A 84 -0.35 -5.37 10.10
N PHE A 85 -0.71 -5.90 11.27
CA PHE A 85 -1.12 -5.13 12.44
C PHE A 85 -0.20 -5.43 13.64
N SER A 86 0.42 -4.40 14.23
CA SER A 86 1.32 -4.61 15.38
C SER A 86 0.65 -4.38 16.73
N THR A 87 -0.36 -3.51 16.80
CA THR A 87 -1.02 -3.13 18.06
C THR A 87 -2.53 -3.32 17.99
N ALA A 88 -3.09 -4.13 18.90
CA ALA A 88 -4.53 -4.35 19.00
C ALA A 88 -5.20 -3.25 19.86
N GLN A 89 -4.97 -1.98 19.50
CA GLN A 89 -5.41 -0.81 20.25
C GLN A 89 -5.97 0.22 19.27
N CYS A 90 -6.97 1.01 19.70
CA CYS A 90 -7.50 2.10 18.89
C CYS A 90 -6.64 3.34 18.89
N SER A 91 -5.89 3.58 19.96
CA SER A 91 -4.83 4.58 19.96
C SER A 91 -3.52 3.90 19.57
N ASP A 92 -2.73 4.59 18.74
CA ASP A 92 -1.37 4.16 18.40
C ASP A 92 -1.32 2.79 17.72
N GLY A 93 -2.34 2.53 16.90
CA GLY A 93 -2.42 1.42 15.98
C GLY A 93 -1.30 1.53 14.93
N ILE A 94 -0.56 0.45 14.67
CA ILE A 94 0.45 0.43 13.61
C ILE A 94 0.03 -0.55 12.52
N LEU A 95 -0.09 -0.01 11.31
CA LEU A 95 -0.21 -0.77 10.07
C LEU A 95 1.16 -0.91 9.41
N THR A 96 1.44 -2.08 8.87
CA THR A 96 2.67 -2.36 8.15
C THR A 96 2.37 -2.98 6.80
N TYR A 97 3.01 -2.50 5.74
CA TYR A 97 2.90 -3.05 4.39
C TYR A 97 4.29 -3.06 3.75
N GLY A 98 4.84 -4.26 3.54
CA GLY A 98 6.25 -4.43 3.21
C GLY A 98 7.16 -3.81 4.28
N SER A 99 8.10 -2.95 3.87
CA SER A 99 9.03 -2.24 4.78
C SER A 99 8.50 -0.90 5.30
N ARG A 100 7.24 -0.55 5.01
CA ARG A 100 6.62 0.72 5.41
C ARG A 100 5.67 0.48 6.57
N SER A 101 5.63 1.41 7.52
CA SER A 101 4.67 1.38 8.62
C SER A 101 4.03 2.74 8.82
N LYS A 102 2.75 2.75 9.14
CA LYS A 102 1.99 3.96 9.44
C LYS A 102 1.24 3.80 10.75
N THR A 103 1.44 4.77 11.64
CA THR A 103 0.67 4.86 12.88
C THR A 103 -0.66 5.55 12.59
N PHE A 104 -1.73 5.05 13.19
CA PHE A 104 -3.04 5.66 13.15
C PHE A 104 -3.69 5.61 14.53
N SER A 105 -4.63 6.52 14.75
CA SER A 105 -5.49 6.51 15.92
C SER A 105 -6.94 6.65 15.48
N ILE A 106 -7.79 5.84 16.09
CA ILE A 106 -9.24 5.90 16.06
C ILE A 106 -9.66 6.45 17.42
N ASP A 107 -10.56 7.43 17.43
CA ASP A 107 -11.04 8.03 18.67
C ASP A 107 -11.61 6.94 19.60
N SER A 108 -11.25 7.03 20.88
CA SER A 108 -11.65 6.05 21.89
C SER A 108 -13.18 5.85 21.97
N THR A 109 -13.97 6.86 21.60
CA THR A 109 -15.44 6.78 21.52
C THR A 109 -15.92 5.64 20.62
N TYR A 110 -15.22 5.38 19.51
CA TYR A 110 -15.59 4.32 18.58
C TYR A 110 -15.15 2.92 19.03
N CYS A 111 -14.30 2.85 20.04
CA CYS A 111 -13.61 1.63 20.46
C CYS A 111 -13.82 1.24 21.92
N SER A 112 -14.58 2.06 22.64
CA SER A 112 -15.01 1.80 24.01
C SER A 112 -16.38 1.16 23.91
N GLY A 113 -16.41 -0.16 24.00
CA GLY A 113 -17.62 -0.92 24.29
C GLY A 113 -17.80 -1.15 25.77
#